data_AF-A0A3A2J4K2-F1
#
_entry.id   AF-A0A3A2J4K2-F1
#
_cell.length_a   1.000
_cell.length_b   1.000
_cell.length_c   1.000
_cell.angle_alpha   90.00
_cell.angle_beta   90.00
_cell.angle_gamma   90.00
#
_symmetry.space_group_name_H-M   'P 1'
#
loop_
_entity.id
_entity.type
_entity.pdbx_description
1 polymer ?
#
loop_
_entity_poly.entity_id
_entity_poly.type
_entity_poly.pdbx_seq_one_letter_code
_entity_poly.pdbx_strand_id
1 'polypeptide(L)'
;MTQNPIVLKELTPPIKVLFTGYLCTVGIGYLFALIQILFTHGMADGKFGLSVDDIVYSYYGNRSGTVLEQKLNGTMKDNAPEHERFKLMEWVRSGADAEEYKEDGIEKIIQTRCVMCHNKEASGLPDFTSLKGLSAYTAQDTGATFASLTRVSHVHMFGISFIFMFVGLIFSFSETTTNQYKCIAIGMPYVFLVADILSWWLTKIHPMFAWLVILAGMGMAVSFIFMWATSLLEMWLFTPVFINGLDSRYLKWRDSTEDSAVDKLWLLVKALPSKIKPVSVLIIDLWLQHVWPVIVGYFKK
;
A
#
# COMPACT_ATOMS: atom_id res chain seq x y z
N MET A 1 45.23 13.52 -5.67
CA MET A 1 44.16 14.54 -5.85
C MET A 1 42.89 13.95 -5.26
N THR A 2 42.58 14.27 -4.01
CA THR A 2 41.27 13.97 -3.43
C THR A 2 40.30 14.95 -4.08
N GLN A 3 39.49 14.48 -5.03
CA GLN A 3 38.38 15.28 -5.53
C GLN A 3 37.48 15.62 -4.33
N ASN A 4 37.24 16.91 -4.10
CA ASN A 4 36.26 17.31 -3.10
C ASN A 4 34.90 16.69 -3.48
N PRO A 5 34.19 16.07 -2.53
CA PRO A 5 32.90 15.46 -2.84
C PRO A 5 31.93 16.53 -3.35
N ILE A 6 31.21 16.23 -4.42
CA ILE A 6 30.16 17.12 -4.95
C ILE A 6 29.02 17.13 -3.92
N VAL A 7 28.71 18.31 -3.38
CA VAL A 7 27.68 18.50 -2.35
C VAL A 7 26.50 19.32 -2.88
N LEU A 8 25.28 19.04 -2.39
CA LEU A 8 24.03 19.66 -2.86
C LEU A 8 24.06 21.20 -2.82
N LYS A 9 24.65 21.79 -1.77
CA LYS A 9 24.72 23.24 -1.60
C LYS A 9 25.62 23.94 -2.63
N GLU A 10 26.63 23.23 -3.18
CA GLU A 10 27.63 23.75 -4.12
C GLU A 10 27.28 23.47 -5.60
N LEU A 11 26.14 22.81 -5.86
CA LEU A 11 25.70 22.52 -7.22
C LEU A 11 25.45 23.79 -8.05
N THR A 12 25.72 23.70 -9.36
CA THR A 12 25.42 24.80 -10.29
C THR A 12 23.91 25.05 -10.37
N PRO A 13 23.48 26.31 -10.62
CA PRO A 13 22.06 26.64 -10.68
C PRO A 13 21.21 25.77 -11.61
N PRO A 14 21.68 25.37 -12.82
CA PRO A 14 20.91 24.48 -13.69
C PRO A 14 20.60 23.12 -13.05
N ILE A 15 21.56 22.53 -12.34
CA ILE A 15 21.37 21.24 -11.66
C ILE A 15 20.44 21.40 -10.47
N LYS A 16 20.58 22.48 -9.69
CA LYS A 16 19.65 22.77 -8.58
C LYS A 16 18.21 22.91 -9.08
N VAL A 17 17.99 23.60 -10.19
CA VAL A 17 16.66 23.73 -10.81
C VAL A 17 16.13 22.36 -11.27
N LEU A 18 16.96 21.54 -11.91
CA LEU A 18 16.58 20.19 -12.34
C LEU A 18 16.16 19.31 -11.16
N PHE A 19 16.99 19.22 -10.12
CA PHE A 19 16.72 18.39 -8.95
C PHE A 19 15.51 18.89 -8.17
N THR A 20 15.38 20.21 -8.00
CA THR A 20 14.23 20.82 -7.33
C THR A 20 12.94 20.58 -8.12
N GLY A 21 12.96 20.78 -9.43
CA GLY A 21 11.80 20.51 -10.29
C GLY A 21 11.33 19.06 -10.21
N TYR A 22 12.27 18.11 -10.23
CA TYR A 22 11.98 16.70 -10.01
C TYR A 22 11.36 16.44 -8.62
N LEU A 23 12.01 16.90 -7.54
CA LEU A 23 11.54 16.70 -6.16
C LEU A 23 10.18 17.34 -5.91
N CYS A 24 9.91 18.53 -6.44
CA CYS A 24 8.60 19.17 -6.35
C CYS A 24 7.53 18.38 -7.09
N THR A 25 7.81 17.91 -8.30
CA THR A 25 6.86 17.11 -9.09
C THR A 25 6.53 15.79 -8.39
N VAL A 26 7.54 15.09 -7.88
CA VAL A 26 7.34 13.85 -7.10
C VAL A 26 6.58 14.13 -5.80
N GLY A 27 6.88 15.24 -5.11
CA GLY A 27 6.16 15.64 -3.89
C GLY A 27 4.67 15.89 -4.16
N ILE A 28 4.33 16.59 -5.25
CA ILE A 28 2.93 16.77 -5.67
C ILE A 28 2.30 15.41 -6.03
N GLY A 29 3.01 14.58 -6.80
CA GLY A 29 2.55 13.24 -7.15
C GLY A 29 2.25 12.36 -5.93
N TYR A 30 3.06 12.49 -4.88
CA TYR A 30 2.86 11.80 -3.60
C TYR A 30 1.55 12.24 -2.91
N LEU A 31 1.23 13.55 -2.92
CA LEU A 31 -0.04 14.06 -2.39
C LEU A 31 -1.24 13.50 -3.18
N PHE A 32 -1.14 13.46 -4.51
CA PHE A 32 -2.19 12.85 -5.34
C PHE A 32 -2.32 11.35 -5.11
N ALA A 33 -1.22 10.65 -4.84
CA ALA A 33 -1.28 9.23 -4.47
C ALA A 33 -2.03 9.02 -3.14
N LEU A 34 -1.81 9.87 -2.13
CA LEU A 34 -2.57 9.82 -0.87
C LEU A 34 -4.08 10.09 -1.09
N ILE A 35 -4.40 11.07 -1.92
CA ILE A 35 -5.78 11.37 -2.31
C ILE A 35 -6.40 10.16 -3.02
N GLN A 36 -5.68 9.56 -3.96
CA GLN A 36 -6.13 8.36 -4.67
C GLN A 36 -6.39 7.21 -3.70
N ILE A 37 -5.52 6.97 -2.73
CA ILE A 37 -5.71 5.93 -1.70
C ILE A 37 -6.98 6.20 -0.90
N LEU A 38 -7.20 7.45 -0.46
CA LEU A 38 -8.41 7.83 0.27
C LEU A 38 -9.69 7.60 -0.56
N PHE A 39 -9.70 7.94 -1.85
CA PHE A 39 -10.88 7.73 -2.68
C PHE A 39 -11.07 6.29 -3.15
N THR A 40 -10.00 5.50 -3.25
CA THR A 40 -10.06 4.11 -3.74
C THR A 40 -10.37 3.13 -2.61
N HIS A 41 -9.80 3.36 -1.43
CA HIS A 41 -9.88 2.45 -0.29
C HIS A 41 -10.62 3.05 0.89
N GLY A 42 -10.62 4.37 1.06
CA GLY A 42 -11.10 5.02 2.27
C GLY A 42 -12.63 5.14 2.44
N MET A 43 -13.36 4.30 1.73
CA MET A 43 -14.81 4.11 1.82
C MET A 43 -15.17 2.62 1.77
N ALA A 44 -14.18 1.72 1.88
CA ALA A 44 -14.38 0.28 1.71
C ALA A 44 -15.12 -0.34 2.91
N ASP A 45 -14.95 0.23 4.12
CA ASP A 45 -15.72 -0.11 5.33
C ASP A 45 -17.04 0.66 5.45
N GLY A 46 -17.36 1.53 4.48
CA GLY A 46 -18.56 2.36 4.44
C GLY A 46 -18.49 3.66 5.24
N LYS A 47 -17.35 3.97 5.88
CA LYS A 47 -17.07 5.24 6.56
C LYS A 47 -15.98 5.99 5.79
N PHE A 48 -16.05 7.31 5.83
CA PHE A 48 -14.98 8.14 5.26
C PHE A 48 -13.76 8.13 6.18
N GLY A 49 -12.64 7.60 5.70
CA GLY A 49 -11.40 7.51 6.49
C GLY A 49 -10.40 6.53 5.88
N LEU A 50 -9.30 6.25 6.56
CA LEU A 50 -8.43 5.11 6.21
C LEU A 50 -8.29 4.26 7.46
N SER A 51 -9.06 3.18 7.53
CA SER A 51 -9.05 2.22 8.61
C SER A 51 -8.29 0.95 8.21
N VAL A 52 -7.99 0.10 9.20
CA VAL A 52 -7.45 -1.24 8.93
C VAL A 52 -8.50 -2.08 8.19
N ASP A 53 -9.78 -1.90 8.53
CA ASP A 53 -10.89 -2.62 7.94
C ASP A 53 -11.06 -2.28 6.46
N ASP A 54 -10.79 -1.03 6.05
CA ASP A 54 -10.79 -0.62 4.64
C ASP A 54 -9.79 -1.44 3.80
N ILE A 55 -8.60 -1.69 4.34
CA ILE A 55 -7.55 -2.50 3.69
C ILE A 55 -7.98 -3.96 3.66
N VAL A 56 -8.52 -4.48 4.76
CA VAL A 56 -9.04 -5.85 4.82
C VAL A 56 -10.13 -6.05 3.76
N TYR A 57 -11.14 -5.19 3.70
CA TYR A 57 -12.20 -5.29 2.71
C TYR A 57 -11.68 -5.15 1.28
N SER A 58 -10.74 -4.25 1.04
CA SER A 58 -10.17 -4.05 -0.29
C SER A 58 -9.39 -5.27 -0.81
N TYR A 59 -8.61 -5.95 0.04
CA TYR A 59 -7.72 -7.03 -0.39
C TYR A 59 -8.24 -8.42 -0.05
N TYR A 60 -8.70 -8.66 1.18
CA TYR A 60 -9.25 -9.95 1.63
C TYR A 60 -10.69 -10.19 1.18
N GLY A 61 -11.44 -9.07 1.03
CA GLY A 61 -12.89 -9.08 0.82
C GLY A 61 -13.67 -9.29 2.10
N ASN A 62 -14.94 -8.89 2.11
CA ASN A 62 -15.82 -9.27 3.20
C ASN A 62 -16.28 -10.73 3.05
N ARG A 63 -15.52 -11.68 3.62
CA ARG A 63 -15.92 -13.10 3.63
C ARG A 63 -17.18 -13.39 4.45
N SER A 64 -17.64 -12.44 5.26
CA SER A 64 -18.87 -12.58 6.05
C SER A 64 -20.14 -12.11 5.34
N GLY A 65 -20.04 -11.62 4.10
CA GLY A 65 -21.22 -11.23 3.31
C GLY A 65 -20.93 -11.13 1.81
N THR A 66 -21.93 -10.69 1.06
CA THR A 66 -21.86 -10.54 -0.41
C THR A 66 -21.92 -9.06 -0.80
N VAL A 67 -21.68 -8.76 -2.08
CA VAL A 67 -21.76 -7.38 -2.58
C VAL A 67 -23.17 -6.80 -2.34
N LEU A 68 -24.22 -7.59 -2.57
CA LEU A 68 -25.60 -7.19 -2.31
C LEU A 68 -25.83 -6.90 -0.82
N GLU A 69 -25.35 -7.78 0.06
CA GLU A 69 -25.46 -7.60 1.52
C GLU A 69 -24.72 -6.35 2.02
N GLN A 70 -23.53 -6.05 1.50
CA GLN A 70 -22.80 -4.83 1.83
C GLN A 70 -23.58 -3.59 1.42
N LYS A 71 -24.12 -3.56 0.20
CA LYS A 71 -24.91 -2.41 -0.27
C LYS A 71 -26.17 -2.22 0.57
N LEU A 72 -26.85 -3.31 0.93
CA LEU A 72 -27.99 -3.29 1.84
C LEU A 72 -27.61 -2.83 3.26
N ASN A 73 -26.39 -3.06 3.75
CA ASN A 73 -25.93 -2.50 5.04
C ASN A 73 -25.32 -1.09 4.96
N GLY A 74 -24.98 -0.63 3.75
CA GLY A 74 -24.35 0.67 3.50
C GLY A 74 -25.25 1.60 2.69
N THR A 75 -24.81 1.93 1.48
CA THR A 75 -25.41 3.00 0.65
C THR A 75 -26.87 2.76 0.25
N MET A 76 -27.35 1.51 0.28
CA MET A 76 -28.73 1.15 -0.07
C MET A 76 -29.60 0.82 1.16
N LYS A 77 -29.09 1.04 2.37
CA LYS A 77 -29.78 0.70 3.62
C LYS A 77 -31.16 1.33 3.74
N ASP A 78 -31.29 2.59 3.35
CA ASP A 78 -32.54 3.35 3.51
C ASP A 78 -33.59 3.04 2.43
N ASN A 79 -33.24 2.22 1.43
CA ASN A 79 -34.13 1.89 0.29
C ASN A 79 -35.00 0.65 0.53
N ALA A 80 -34.81 -0.07 1.64
CA ALA A 80 -35.64 -1.21 2.02
C ALA A 80 -35.87 -1.21 3.55
N PRO A 81 -37.09 -1.53 4.02
CA PRO A 81 -37.36 -1.75 5.43
C PRO A 81 -36.45 -2.85 6.01
N GLU A 82 -36.12 -2.75 7.30
CA GLU A 82 -35.18 -3.66 7.96
C GLU A 82 -35.53 -5.15 7.77
N HIS A 83 -36.82 -5.50 7.81
CA HIS A 83 -37.28 -6.89 7.63
C HIS A 83 -37.07 -7.42 6.20
N GLU A 84 -37.38 -6.63 5.16
CA GLU A 84 -37.16 -7.01 3.74
C GLU A 84 -35.66 -7.15 3.46
N ARG A 85 -34.87 -6.22 4.03
CA ARG A 85 -33.42 -6.18 3.93
C ARG A 85 -32.78 -7.41 4.58
N PHE A 86 -33.24 -7.79 5.77
CA PHE A 86 -32.76 -8.99 6.46
C PHE A 86 -33.05 -10.25 5.65
N LYS A 87 -34.26 -10.37 5.08
CA LYS A 87 -34.65 -11.50 4.23
C LYS A 87 -33.77 -11.61 2.98
N LEU A 88 -33.46 -10.47 2.35
CA LEU A 88 -32.51 -10.42 1.23
C LEU A 88 -31.11 -10.89 1.65
N MET A 89 -30.61 -10.46 2.80
CA MET A 89 -29.29 -10.86 3.29
C MET A 89 -29.25 -12.37 3.62
N GLU A 90 -30.32 -12.92 4.20
CA GLU A 90 -30.43 -14.34 4.50
C GLU A 90 -30.41 -15.21 3.25
N TRP A 91 -31.25 -14.89 2.24
CA TRP A 91 -31.26 -15.57 0.94
C TRP A 91 -29.90 -15.54 0.24
N VAL A 92 -29.18 -14.44 0.37
CA VAL A 92 -27.87 -14.34 -0.25
C VAL A 92 -26.81 -15.15 0.51
N ARG A 93 -26.91 -15.24 1.83
CA ARG A 93 -26.04 -16.08 2.67
C ARG A 93 -26.33 -17.57 2.50
N SER A 94 -27.56 -17.97 2.15
CA SER A 94 -27.93 -19.36 1.84
C SER A 94 -27.41 -19.84 0.47
N GLY A 95 -26.78 -18.96 -0.31
CA GLY A 95 -26.20 -19.28 -1.62
C GLY A 95 -26.95 -18.69 -2.81
N ALA A 96 -27.96 -17.85 -2.55
CA ALA A 96 -28.77 -17.17 -3.57
C ALA A 96 -29.41 -18.14 -4.56
N ASP A 97 -30.05 -19.17 -4.03
CA ASP A 97 -30.71 -20.21 -4.81
C ASP A 97 -31.89 -19.65 -5.62
N ALA A 98 -32.07 -20.16 -6.85
CA ALA A 98 -33.06 -19.67 -7.79
C ALA A 98 -34.50 -20.11 -7.45
N GLU A 99 -34.67 -21.22 -6.73
CA GLU A 99 -35.97 -21.69 -6.25
C GLU A 99 -36.41 -20.83 -5.05
N GLU A 100 -35.52 -20.64 -4.07
CA GLU A 100 -35.76 -19.78 -2.90
C GLU A 100 -36.03 -18.32 -3.30
N TYR A 101 -35.40 -17.83 -4.39
CA TYR A 101 -35.63 -16.49 -4.93
C TYR A 101 -37.13 -16.21 -5.24
N LYS A 102 -37.87 -17.22 -5.69
CA LYS A 102 -39.29 -17.08 -6.02
C LYS A 102 -40.19 -17.45 -4.85
N GLU A 103 -39.87 -18.54 -4.16
CA GLU A 103 -40.70 -19.06 -3.07
C GLU A 103 -40.74 -18.12 -1.86
N ASP A 104 -39.60 -17.52 -1.49
CA ASP A 104 -39.52 -16.61 -0.35
C ASP A 104 -39.94 -15.17 -0.67
N GLY A 105 -40.45 -14.92 -1.87
CA GLY A 105 -40.89 -13.60 -2.30
C GLY A 105 -39.74 -12.58 -2.44
N ILE A 106 -38.50 -13.06 -2.53
CA ILE A 106 -37.32 -12.22 -2.77
C ILE A 106 -37.45 -11.49 -4.11
N GLU A 107 -37.93 -12.18 -5.15
CA GLU A 107 -38.24 -11.59 -6.45
C GLU A 107 -39.16 -10.38 -6.31
N LYS A 108 -40.21 -10.49 -5.48
CA LYS A 108 -41.15 -9.40 -5.26
C LYS A 108 -40.48 -8.19 -4.60
N ILE A 109 -39.59 -8.41 -3.65
CA ILE A 109 -38.84 -7.33 -2.98
C ILE A 109 -37.93 -6.63 -4.00
N ILE A 110 -37.14 -7.39 -4.76
CA ILE A 110 -36.24 -6.84 -5.79
C ILE A 110 -37.00 -6.05 -6.85
N GLN A 111 -38.11 -6.60 -7.37
CA GLN A 111 -38.93 -5.93 -8.38
C GLN A 111 -39.59 -4.65 -7.84
N THR A 112 -40.01 -4.64 -6.58
CA THR A 112 -40.71 -3.49 -5.99
C THR A 112 -39.76 -2.37 -5.58
N ARG A 113 -38.57 -2.72 -5.07
CA ARG A 113 -37.67 -1.76 -4.41
C ARG A 113 -36.42 -1.44 -5.23
N CYS A 114 -35.88 -2.40 -5.96
CA CYS A 114 -34.57 -2.27 -6.59
C CYS A 114 -34.70 -1.93 -8.08
N VAL A 115 -35.57 -2.65 -8.81
CA VAL A 115 -35.71 -2.53 -10.27
C VAL A 115 -36.16 -1.14 -10.72
N MET A 116 -36.80 -0.36 -9.86
CA MET A 116 -37.13 1.04 -10.15
C MET A 116 -35.91 1.89 -10.56
N CYS A 117 -34.74 1.60 -9.98
CA CYS A 117 -33.47 2.26 -10.33
C CYS A 117 -32.49 1.30 -11.03
N HIS A 118 -32.59 -0.01 -10.78
CA HIS A 118 -31.71 -1.05 -11.31
C HIS A 118 -32.37 -1.80 -12.47
N ASN A 119 -32.61 -1.10 -13.58
CA ASN A 119 -33.21 -1.64 -14.81
C ASN A 119 -32.30 -1.40 -16.03
N LYS A 120 -32.73 -1.92 -17.19
CA LYS A 120 -31.99 -1.84 -18.46
C LYS A 120 -31.78 -0.41 -18.97
N GLU A 121 -32.63 0.53 -18.59
CA GLU A 121 -32.57 1.92 -19.04
C GLU A 121 -31.68 2.78 -18.13
N ALA A 122 -31.28 2.27 -16.96
CA ALA A 122 -30.46 3.00 -16.01
C ALA A 122 -29.01 3.10 -16.49
N SER A 123 -28.54 4.33 -16.72
CA SER A 123 -27.13 4.58 -17.07
C SER A 123 -26.25 4.52 -15.82
N GLY A 124 -25.27 3.61 -15.80
CA GLY A 124 -24.28 3.49 -14.73
C GLY A 124 -24.70 2.67 -13.51
N LEU A 125 -25.87 2.03 -13.54
CA LEU A 125 -26.34 1.11 -12.50
C LEU A 125 -26.52 -0.31 -13.06
N PRO A 126 -26.30 -1.36 -12.26
CA PRO A 126 -26.52 -2.73 -12.70
C PRO A 126 -28.01 -3.05 -12.87
N ASP A 127 -28.33 -3.89 -13.86
CA ASP A 127 -29.69 -4.34 -14.17
C ASP A 127 -30.08 -5.56 -13.31
N PHE A 128 -31.12 -5.40 -12.49
CA PHE A 128 -31.68 -6.46 -11.63
C PHE A 128 -33.03 -6.98 -12.13
N THR A 129 -33.45 -6.64 -13.36
CA THR A 129 -34.69 -7.18 -13.96
C THR A 129 -34.64 -8.70 -14.15
N SER A 130 -33.45 -9.29 -14.17
CA SER A 130 -33.24 -10.73 -14.28
C SER A 130 -32.36 -11.26 -13.16
N LEU A 131 -32.66 -12.48 -12.69
CA LEU A 131 -31.87 -13.16 -11.66
C LEU A 131 -30.40 -13.30 -12.06
N LYS A 132 -30.11 -13.48 -13.35
CA LYS A 132 -28.74 -13.57 -13.88
C LYS A 132 -27.95 -12.27 -13.70
N GLY A 133 -28.61 -11.12 -13.79
CA GLY A 133 -28.00 -9.82 -13.51
C GLY A 133 -27.75 -9.63 -12.01
N LEU A 134 -28.68 -10.08 -11.18
CA LEU A 134 -28.58 -10.02 -9.72
C LEU A 134 -27.53 -10.99 -9.14
N SER A 135 -27.41 -12.20 -9.70
CA SER A 135 -26.54 -13.27 -9.19
C SER A 135 -25.05 -12.91 -9.21
N ALA A 136 -24.64 -11.97 -10.08
CA ALA A 136 -23.28 -11.45 -10.08
C ALA A 136 -22.93 -10.69 -8.77
N TYR A 137 -23.95 -10.18 -8.07
CA TYR A 137 -23.81 -9.41 -6.83
C TYR A 137 -24.14 -10.22 -5.58
N THR A 138 -24.62 -11.45 -5.75
CA THR A 138 -24.81 -12.42 -4.66
C THR A 138 -23.56 -13.29 -4.43
N ALA A 139 -22.54 -13.16 -5.28
CA ALA A 139 -21.25 -13.79 -5.02
C ALA A 139 -20.58 -13.19 -3.78
N GLN A 140 -19.90 -14.05 -3.02
CA GLN A 140 -19.11 -13.64 -1.86
C GLN A 140 -18.06 -12.61 -2.29
N ASP A 141 -17.93 -11.54 -1.53
CA ASP A 141 -16.90 -10.54 -1.77
C ASP A 141 -15.53 -11.13 -1.40
N THR A 142 -14.71 -11.38 -2.41
CA THR A 142 -13.35 -11.88 -2.20
C THR A 142 -12.32 -10.77 -2.17
N GLY A 143 -12.68 -9.50 -2.39
CA GLY A 143 -11.74 -8.38 -2.51
C GLY A 143 -10.99 -8.40 -3.84
N ALA A 144 -9.81 -7.78 -3.89
CA ALA A 144 -9.01 -7.62 -5.11
C ALA A 144 -8.80 -8.95 -5.88
N THR A 145 -8.98 -8.91 -7.20
CA THR A 145 -8.76 -10.08 -8.07
C THR A 145 -7.26 -10.33 -8.25
N PHE A 146 -6.87 -11.59 -8.50
CA PHE A 146 -5.46 -11.93 -8.78
C PHE A 146 -4.90 -11.17 -10.00
N ALA A 147 -5.71 -10.97 -11.04
CA ALA A 147 -5.30 -10.21 -12.22
C ALA A 147 -5.04 -8.72 -11.88
N SER A 148 -5.91 -8.11 -11.08
CA SER A 148 -5.70 -6.72 -10.61
C SER A 148 -4.45 -6.64 -9.73
N LEU A 149 -4.32 -7.55 -8.76
CA LEU A 149 -3.22 -7.56 -7.81
C LEU A 149 -1.86 -7.74 -8.51
N THR A 150 -1.76 -8.64 -9.49
CA THR A 150 -0.56 -8.81 -10.32
C THR A 150 -0.22 -7.54 -11.11
N ARG A 151 -1.22 -6.92 -11.75
CA ARG A 151 -1.03 -5.68 -12.52
C ARG A 151 -0.52 -4.55 -11.63
N VAL A 152 -1.20 -4.31 -10.50
CA VAL A 152 -0.86 -3.22 -9.56
C VAL A 152 0.51 -3.48 -8.96
N SER A 153 0.82 -4.71 -8.55
CA SER A 153 2.14 -5.12 -8.04
C SER A 153 3.25 -4.82 -9.05
N HIS A 154 3.06 -5.18 -10.33
CA HIS A 154 4.05 -4.93 -11.38
C HIS A 154 4.33 -3.44 -11.59
N VAL A 155 3.27 -2.64 -11.72
CA VAL A 155 3.38 -1.19 -11.97
C VAL A 155 4.02 -0.47 -10.78
N HIS A 156 3.61 -0.81 -9.54
CA HIS A 156 4.13 -0.15 -8.33
C HIS A 156 5.57 -0.56 -8.05
N MET A 157 5.91 -1.84 -8.18
CA MET A 157 7.28 -2.31 -7.95
C MET A 157 8.29 -1.60 -8.87
N PHE A 158 7.95 -1.47 -10.15
CA PHE A 158 8.83 -0.78 -11.10
C PHE A 158 8.80 0.73 -10.90
N GLY A 159 7.61 1.35 -10.93
CA GLY A 159 7.46 2.80 -10.87
C GLY A 159 8.03 3.41 -9.59
N ILE A 160 7.71 2.85 -8.43
CA ILE A 160 8.18 3.36 -7.13
C ILE A 160 9.70 3.17 -6.99
N SER A 161 10.27 2.08 -7.53
CA SER A 161 11.73 1.88 -7.54
C SER A 161 12.48 2.98 -8.30
N PHE A 162 11.95 3.46 -9.43
CA PHE A 162 12.55 4.60 -10.14
C PHE A 162 12.47 5.88 -9.32
N ILE A 163 11.32 6.14 -8.68
CA ILE A 163 11.16 7.32 -7.84
C ILE A 163 12.23 7.32 -6.74
N PHE A 164 12.35 6.23 -5.99
CA PHE A 164 13.34 6.14 -4.91
C PHE A 164 14.79 6.10 -5.41
N MET A 165 15.04 5.58 -6.60
CA MET A 165 16.38 5.65 -7.21
C MET A 165 16.81 7.09 -7.45
N PHE A 166 15.96 7.92 -8.08
CA PHE A 166 16.31 9.31 -8.37
C PHE A 166 16.30 10.18 -7.11
N VAL A 167 15.32 10.03 -6.21
CA VAL A 167 15.31 10.74 -4.92
C VAL A 167 16.54 10.37 -4.09
N GLY A 168 16.86 9.07 -4.00
CA GLY A 168 18.03 8.57 -3.29
C GLY A 168 19.35 9.02 -3.93
N LEU A 169 19.42 9.09 -5.25
CA LEU A 169 20.57 9.64 -5.97
C LEU A 169 20.78 11.11 -5.61
N ILE A 170 19.75 11.95 -5.68
CA ILE A 170 19.85 13.36 -5.30
C ILE A 170 20.28 13.48 -3.83
N PHE A 171 19.65 12.73 -2.94
CA PHE A 171 19.95 12.73 -1.52
C PHE A 171 21.37 12.23 -1.19
N SER A 172 21.96 11.36 -2.03
CA SER A 172 23.33 10.88 -1.82
C SER A 172 24.37 12.00 -1.79
N PHE A 173 24.10 13.11 -2.49
CA PHE A 173 24.91 14.34 -2.52
C PHE A 173 24.73 15.24 -1.28
N SER A 174 23.85 14.89 -0.34
CA SER A 174 23.67 15.66 0.91
C SER A 174 24.95 15.62 1.75
N GLU A 175 25.36 16.71 2.37
CA GLU A 175 26.51 16.76 3.27
C GLU A 175 26.09 16.70 4.74
N THR A 176 24.86 17.13 5.04
CA THR A 176 24.36 17.24 6.42
C THR A 176 24.20 15.90 7.13
N THR A 177 24.16 14.81 6.35
CA THR A 177 23.85 13.46 6.85
C THR A 177 25.09 12.56 6.79
N THR A 178 25.36 11.80 7.86
CA THR A 178 26.47 10.83 7.86
C THR A 178 26.22 9.70 6.86
N ASN A 179 27.28 9.09 6.34
CA ASN A 179 27.18 8.02 5.33
C ASN A 179 26.31 6.83 5.79
N GLN A 180 26.29 6.51 7.09
CA GLN A 180 25.45 5.45 7.63
C GLN A 180 23.96 5.74 7.45
N TYR A 181 23.52 6.93 7.87
CA TYR A 181 22.12 7.34 7.72
C TYR A 181 21.73 7.50 6.25
N LYS A 182 22.66 7.89 5.37
CA LYS A 182 22.42 7.87 3.93
C LYS A 182 22.12 6.47 3.40
N CYS A 183 22.97 5.50 3.72
CA CYS A 183 22.78 4.11 3.31
C CYS A 183 21.45 3.54 3.80
N ILE A 184 21.08 3.83 5.07
CA ILE A 184 19.81 3.40 5.65
C ILE A 184 18.64 4.05 4.92
N ALA A 185 18.65 5.38 4.79
CA ALA A 185 17.56 6.11 4.16
C ALA A 185 17.36 5.69 2.69
N ILE A 186 18.45 5.49 1.94
CA ILE A 186 18.39 5.04 0.54
C ILE A 186 17.93 3.58 0.43
N GLY A 187 18.41 2.70 1.32
CA GLY A 187 18.07 1.27 1.27
C GLY A 187 16.67 0.92 1.78
N MET A 188 16.21 1.65 2.79
CA MET A 188 14.95 1.38 3.50
C MET A 188 13.72 1.30 2.56
N PRO A 189 13.48 2.24 1.62
CA PRO A 189 12.33 2.18 0.73
C PRO A 189 12.22 0.90 -0.08
N TYR A 190 13.34 0.32 -0.51
CA TYR A 190 13.31 -0.92 -1.31
C TYR A 190 12.86 -2.12 -0.48
N VAL A 191 13.31 -2.20 0.77
CA VAL A 191 12.89 -3.25 1.70
C VAL A 191 11.40 -3.12 1.99
N PHE A 192 10.94 -1.91 2.29
CA PHE A 192 9.54 -1.66 2.59
C PHE A 192 8.64 -1.75 1.36
N LEU A 193 9.12 -1.45 0.15
CA LEU A 193 8.37 -1.64 -1.09
C LEU A 193 8.08 -3.12 -1.35
N VAL A 194 9.09 -3.98 -1.16
CA VAL A 194 8.89 -5.43 -1.28
C VAL A 194 7.93 -5.92 -0.19
N ALA A 195 8.11 -5.46 1.05
CA ALA A 195 7.23 -5.82 2.17
C ALA A 195 5.77 -5.38 1.92
N ASP A 196 5.56 -4.18 1.39
CA ASP A 196 4.25 -3.62 1.08
C ASP A 196 3.53 -4.46 0.02
N ILE A 197 4.18 -4.73 -1.12
CA ILE A 197 3.59 -5.56 -2.17
C ILE A 197 3.28 -6.96 -1.65
N LEU A 198 4.21 -7.61 -0.93
CA LEU A 198 3.96 -8.92 -0.33
C LEU A 198 2.80 -8.89 0.67
N SER A 199 2.67 -7.80 1.44
CA SER A 199 1.59 -7.64 2.41
C SER A 199 0.22 -7.58 1.76
N TRP A 200 0.06 -7.05 0.54
CA TRP A 200 -1.20 -7.09 -0.19
C TRP A 200 -1.62 -8.52 -0.53
N TRP A 201 -0.66 -9.34 -1.00
CA TRP A 201 -0.88 -10.75 -1.29
C TRP A 201 -1.18 -11.56 -0.03
N LEU A 202 -0.49 -11.27 1.07
CA LEU A 202 -0.77 -11.90 2.35
C LEU A 202 -2.13 -11.49 2.91
N THR A 203 -2.51 -10.23 2.77
CA THR A 203 -3.83 -9.72 3.22
C THR A 203 -4.96 -10.38 2.45
N LYS A 204 -4.77 -10.64 1.14
CA LYS A 204 -5.71 -11.43 0.33
C LYS A 204 -5.96 -12.85 0.89
N ILE A 205 -5.00 -13.43 1.60
CA ILE A 205 -5.08 -14.76 2.21
C ILE A 205 -5.58 -14.69 3.65
N HIS A 206 -5.16 -13.68 4.42
CA HIS A 206 -5.52 -13.53 5.82
C HIS A 206 -5.57 -12.05 6.26
N PRO A 207 -6.66 -11.59 6.91
CA PRO A 207 -6.91 -10.16 7.18
C PRO A 207 -5.88 -9.50 8.12
N MET A 208 -5.23 -10.27 9.01
CA MET A 208 -4.23 -9.74 9.96
C MET A 208 -3.06 -9.01 9.26
N PHE A 209 -2.73 -9.37 8.02
CA PHE A 209 -1.63 -8.75 7.29
C PHE A 209 -1.93 -7.32 6.81
N ALA A 210 -3.16 -6.82 6.97
CA ALA A 210 -3.49 -5.42 6.70
C ALA A 210 -2.63 -4.45 7.52
N TRP A 211 -2.25 -4.81 8.75
CA TRP A 211 -1.31 -4.02 9.56
C TRP A 211 0.08 -3.92 8.94
N LEU A 212 0.52 -4.97 8.25
CA LEU A 212 1.81 -4.98 7.57
C LEU A 212 1.81 -3.99 6.40
N VAL A 213 0.68 -3.85 5.69
CA VAL A 213 0.49 -2.84 4.64
C VAL A 213 0.73 -1.43 5.19
N ILE A 214 0.09 -1.11 6.32
CA ILE A 214 0.20 0.21 6.95
C ILE A 214 1.65 0.48 7.39
N LEU A 215 2.26 -0.47 8.09
CA LEU A 215 3.64 -0.32 8.56
C LEU A 215 4.63 -0.18 7.40
N ALA A 216 4.42 -0.92 6.31
CA ALA A 216 5.29 -0.84 5.16
C ALA A 216 5.15 0.49 4.40
N GLY A 217 3.92 0.95 4.19
CA GLY A 217 3.63 2.27 3.63
C GLY A 217 4.24 3.40 4.47
N MET A 218 4.09 3.34 5.80
CA MET A 218 4.68 4.33 6.72
C MET A 218 6.21 4.32 6.64
N GLY A 219 6.84 3.15 6.58
CA GLY A 219 8.29 3.04 6.44
C GLY A 219 8.81 3.72 5.18
N MET A 220 8.15 3.49 4.04
CA MET A 220 8.46 4.18 2.78
C MET A 220 8.25 5.69 2.89
N ALA A 221 7.14 6.12 3.50
CA ALA A 221 6.81 7.55 3.66
C ALA A 221 7.86 8.30 4.48
N VAL A 222 8.30 7.72 5.60
CA VAL A 222 9.32 8.32 6.47
C VAL A 222 10.64 8.49 5.74
N SER A 223 11.10 7.46 5.03
CA SER A 223 12.33 7.57 4.25
C SER A 223 12.19 8.60 3.12
N PHE A 224 11.08 8.58 2.39
CA PHE A 224 10.80 9.56 1.34
C PHE A 224 10.87 11.00 1.87
N ILE A 225 10.11 11.31 2.93
CA ILE A 225 10.05 12.64 3.51
C ILE A 225 11.42 13.09 4.00
N PHE A 226 12.17 12.19 4.66
CA PHE A 226 13.52 12.50 5.12
C PHE A 226 14.45 12.87 3.97
N MET A 227 14.55 12.02 2.93
CA MET A 227 15.41 12.29 1.78
C MET A 227 14.94 13.52 0.99
N TRP A 228 13.63 13.69 0.82
CA TRP A 228 13.04 14.79 0.08
C TRP A 228 13.28 16.13 0.78
N ALA A 229 12.99 16.22 2.07
CA ALA A 229 13.13 17.45 2.85
C ALA A 229 14.59 17.85 2.96
N THR A 230 15.47 16.94 3.37
CA THR A 230 16.92 17.22 3.48
C THR A 230 17.50 17.71 2.15
N SER A 231 17.15 17.08 1.03
CA SER A 231 17.64 17.50 -0.28
C SER A 231 17.21 18.92 -0.66
N LEU A 232 15.95 19.27 -0.43
CA LEU A 232 15.43 20.62 -0.72
C LEU A 232 16.02 21.68 0.22
N LEU A 233 16.08 21.38 1.51
CA LEU A 233 16.66 22.28 2.51
C LEU A 233 18.13 22.54 2.17
N GLU A 234 18.93 21.50 1.89
CA GLU A 234 20.36 21.63 1.62
C GLU A 234 20.69 22.37 0.32
N MET A 235 19.87 22.23 -0.71
CA MET A 235 20.08 22.98 -1.95
C MET A 235 19.85 24.49 -1.81
N TRP A 236 18.88 24.92 -0.99
CA TRP A 236 18.36 26.30 -1.00
C TRP A 236 18.49 27.07 0.31
N LEU A 237 18.42 26.40 1.47
CA LEU A 237 18.37 27.06 2.78
C LEU A 237 19.68 26.96 3.56
N PHE A 238 20.50 25.93 3.32
CA PHE A 238 21.83 25.87 3.89
C PHE A 238 22.75 26.83 3.12
N THR A 239 22.99 28.01 3.71
CA THR A 239 23.98 28.96 3.19
C THR A 239 25.38 28.33 3.22
N PRO A 240 26.21 28.49 2.18
CA PRO A 240 27.62 28.15 2.25
C PRO A 240 28.30 29.10 3.24
N VAL A 241 28.36 28.72 4.51
CA VAL A 241 29.05 29.49 5.54
C VAL A 241 30.55 29.19 5.40
N PHE A 242 31.28 30.02 4.67
CA PHE A 242 32.74 30.07 4.76
C PHE A 242 33.14 30.74 6.07
N ILE A 243 33.09 30.05 7.23
CA ILE A 243 33.58 30.64 8.50
C ILE A 243 34.34 29.62 9.38
N ASN A 244 35.59 30.01 9.67
CA ASN A 244 36.55 29.37 10.57
C ASN A 244 36.03 29.27 12.03
N GLY A 245 36.25 28.12 12.67
CA GLY A 245 36.48 28.04 14.12
C GLY A 245 35.46 27.25 14.96
N LEU A 246 34.17 27.56 14.89
CA LEU A 246 33.19 26.95 15.83
C LEU A 246 32.69 25.56 15.41
N ASP A 247 32.76 25.22 14.12
CA ASP A 247 32.19 23.99 13.55
C ASP A 247 33.11 22.75 13.69
N SER A 248 34.30 22.93 14.26
CA SER A 248 35.27 21.83 14.47
C SER A 248 34.70 20.70 15.33
N ARG A 249 33.74 20.95 16.23
CA ARG A 249 33.15 19.90 17.07
C ARG A 249 32.08 19.07 16.36
N TYR A 250 31.23 19.70 15.55
CA TYR A 250 30.21 18.99 14.76
C TYR A 250 30.86 18.16 13.64
N LEU A 251 31.84 18.73 12.93
CA LEU A 251 32.63 17.99 11.94
C LEU A 251 33.43 16.85 12.59
N LYS A 252 34.02 17.06 13.78
CA LYS A 252 34.68 15.98 14.53
C LYS A 252 33.73 14.89 15.00
N TRP A 253 32.48 15.20 15.30
CA TRP A 253 31.47 14.21 15.67
C TRP A 253 30.94 13.45 14.43
N ARG A 254 30.67 14.16 13.32
CA ARG A 254 30.31 13.60 12.01
C ARG A 254 31.38 12.65 11.48
N ASP A 255 32.64 13.05 11.61
CA ASP A 255 33.81 12.31 11.14
C ASP A 255 34.44 11.45 12.26
N SER A 256 33.79 11.36 13.44
CA SER A 256 34.27 10.50 14.51
C SER A 256 34.17 9.03 14.10
N THR A 257 35.24 8.28 14.34
CA THR A 257 35.31 6.83 14.13
C THR A 257 34.76 6.04 15.32
N GLU A 258 33.99 6.67 16.22
CA GLU A 258 33.37 5.96 17.35
C GLU A 258 32.20 5.12 16.84
N ASP A 259 32.15 3.84 17.25
CA ASP A 259 31.11 2.91 16.85
C ASP A 259 29.72 3.47 17.16
N SER A 260 28.97 3.78 16.10
CA SER A 260 27.58 4.21 16.15
C SER A 260 26.73 3.14 16.85
N ALA A 261 25.55 3.52 17.36
CA ALA A 261 24.56 2.55 17.86
C ALA A 261 24.26 1.47 16.80
N VAL A 262 24.40 1.82 15.52
CA VAL A 262 24.25 0.93 14.37
C VAL A 262 25.44 0.00 14.19
N ASP A 263 26.69 0.44 14.42
CA ASP A 263 27.87 -0.44 14.38
C ASP A 263 27.84 -1.44 15.53
N LYS A 264 27.37 -1.01 16.71
CA LYS A 264 27.11 -1.88 17.86
C LYS A 264 26.00 -2.89 17.54
N LEU A 265 24.91 -2.46 16.90
CA LEU A 265 23.84 -3.34 16.44
C LEU A 265 24.33 -4.33 15.37
N TRP A 266 25.15 -3.87 14.42
CA TRP A 266 25.73 -4.70 13.37
C TRP A 266 26.73 -5.72 13.92
N LEU A 267 27.56 -5.33 14.90
CA LEU A 267 28.43 -6.24 15.64
C LEU A 267 27.62 -7.26 16.44
N LEU A 268 26.50 -6.86 17.05
CA LEU A 268 25.57 -7.78 17.73
C LEU A 268 24.90 -8.76 16.75
N VAL A 269 24.44 -8.28 15.60
CA VAL A 269 23.87 -9.12 14.53
C VAL A 269 24.91 -10.08 13.96
N LYS A 270 26.16 -9.64 13.81
CA LYS A 270 27.28 -10.46 13.33
C LYS A 270 27.79 -11.46 14.39
N ALA A 271 27.61 -11.14 15.67
CA ALA A 271 27.91 -12.02 16.80
C ALA A 271 26.79 -13.04 17.10
N LEU A 272 25.62 -12.91 16.46
CA LEU A 272 24.61 -13.96 16.50
C LEU A 272 25.15 -15.21 15.77
N PRO A 273 25.20 -16.39 16.41
CA PRO A 273 25.77 -17.58 15.79
C PRO A 273 24.99 -17.96 14.53
N SER A 274 25.72 -18.30 13.46
CA SER A 274 25.27 -18.75 12.14
C SER A 274 24.45 -20.06 12.13
N LYS A 275 23.91 -20.48 13.29
CA LYS A 275 23.08 -21.68 13.47
C LYS A 275 21.59 -21.46 13.22
N ILE A 276 21.16 -20.25 12.87
CA ILE A 276 19.80 -20.03 12.39
C ILE A 276 19.87 -20.23 10.88
N LYS A 277 19.23 -21.29 10.35
CA LYS A 277 19.03 -21.45 8.91
C LYS A 277 18.61 -20.08 8.35
N PRO A 278 19.27 -19.55 7.30
CA PRO A 278 18.95 -18.21 6.82
C PRO A 278 17.45 -18.15 6.59
N VAL A 279 16.80 -17.13 7.15
CA VAL A 279 15.33 -17.00 7.17
C VAL A 279 14.76 -17.15 5.75
N SER A 280 15.54 -16.81 4.71
CA SER A 280 15.23 -17.08 3.31
C SER A 280 15.03 -18.57 2.99
N VAL A 281 15.84 -19.49 3.51
CA VAL A 281 15.69 -20.94 3.28
C VAL A 281 14.46 -21.48 4.01
N LEU A 282 14.17 -20.97 5.21
CA LEU A 282 12.98 -21.38 5.96
C LEU A 282 11.70 -20.85 5.30
N ILE A 283 11.72 -19.61 4.78
CA ILE A 283 10.64 -19.03 3.99
C ILE A 283 10.45 -19.79 2.67
N ILE A 284 11.53 -20.18 1.97
CA ILE A 284 11.46 -20.94 0.72
C ILE A 284 10.88 -22.34 0.97
N ASP A 285 11.32 -23.04 2.03
CA ASP A 285 10.77 -24.35 2.40
C ASP A 285 9.29 -24.24 2.80
N LEU A 286 8.91 -23.23 3.59
CA LEU A 286 7.52 -23.00 3.97
C LEU A 286 6.65 -22.69 2.74
N TRP A 287 7.16 -21.87 1.82
CA TRP A 287 6.47 -21.51 0.58
C TRP A 287 6.29 -22.72 -0.34
N LEU A 288 7.34 -23.53 -0.54
CA LEU A 288 7.29 -24.73 -1.37
C LEU A 288 6.37 -25.82 -0.79
N GLN A 289 6.33 -25.97 0.53
CA GLN A 289 5.55 -27.03 1.17
C GLN A 289 4.08 -26.66 1.38
N HIS A 290 3.78 -25.41 1.71
CA HIS A 290 2.42 -25.02 2.13
C HIS A 290 1.72 -24.09 1.13
N VAL A 291 2.45 -23.21 0.45
CA VAL A 291 1.86 -22.19 -0.43
C VAL A 291 1.79 -22.66 -1.89
N TRP A 292 2.89 -23.25 -2.40
CA TRP A 292 2.98 -23.72 -3.78
C TRP A 292 1.95 -24.80 -4.16
N PRO A 293 1.65 -25.81 -3.32
CA PRO A 293 0.64 -26.82 -3.65
C PRO A 293 -0.79 -26.25 -3.70
N VAL A 294 -1.08 -25.25 -2.87
CA VAL A 294 -2.39 -24.56 -2.85
C VAL A 294 -2.54 -23.70 -4.10
N ILE A 295 -1.49 -22.98 -4.52
CA ILE A 295 -1.48 -22.20 -5.76
C ILE A 295 -1.67 -23.13 -6.97
N VAL A 296 -0.92 -24.24 -7.05
CA VAL A 296 -1.04 -25.20 -8.16
C VAL A 296 -2.42 -25.88 -8.17
N GLY A 297 -3.02 -26.13 -7.00
CA GLY A 297 -4.38 -26.65 -6.87
C GLY A 297 -5.45 -25.69 -7.41
N TYR A 298 -5.24 -24.38 -7.27
CA TYR A 298 -6.12 -23.34 -7.83
C TYR A 298 -5.99 -23.19 -9.34
N PHE A 299 -4.84 -23.50 -9.94
CA PHE A 299 -4.63 -23.47 -11.40
C PHE A 299 -5.12 -24.74 -12.13
N LYS A 300 -5.48 -25.80 -11.40
CA LYS A 300 -6.00 -27.07 -11.95
C LYS A 300 -7.53 -27.22 -11.87
N LYS A 301 -8.24 -26.19 -11.40
CA LYS A 301 -9.70 -26.06 -11.48
C LYS A 301 -10.06 -24.95 -12.46
#